data_AF-A0A6B4QVF0-F1
#
_entry.id   AF-A0A6B4QVF0-F1
#
_cell.length_a   1.000
_cell.length_b   1.000
_cell.length_c   1.000
_cell.angle_alpha   90.00
_cell.angle_beta   90.00
_cell.angle_gamma   90.00
#
_symmetry.space_group_name_H-M   'P 1'
#
loop_
_entity.id
_entity.type
_entity.pdbx_description
1 polymer ?
#
loop_
_entity_poly.entity_id
_entity_poly.type
_entity_poly.pdbx_seq_one_letter_code
_entity_poly.pdbx_strand_id
1 'polypeptide(L)'
;MEYKDIENLVMEAKNGDDESLLKLMVQFKPFIFKTANSFNIKDYDTYDLVQIGYIALINAVDKYKNGSNSFSSYVYTAIKNCMRCTARNNKKHKNILSINAPIGEYESLNDFTEFFESNVDLELDFIKKEKALKVQSIISKLDPRDLEMIFLVYYAGFSFKEYALKKGLNYFQVIRRKNAIFKYIKNEIIKSSEYEIIAEC
;
A
#
# COMPACT_ATOMS: atom_id res chain seq x y z
N MET A 1 -9.88 32.47 -41.92
CA MET A 1 -10.00 32.10 -40.49
C MET A 1 -9.87 33.41 -39.73
N GLU A 2 -10.97 33.91 -39.16
CA GLU A 2 -10.96 35.18 -38.43
C GLU A 2 -10.02 35.07 -37.23
N TYR A 3 -9.02 35.94 -37.17
CA TYR A 3 -8.19 36.11 -35.98
C TYR A 3 -9.02 36.83 -34.92
N LYS A 4 -9.78 36.06 -34.13
CA LYS A 4 -10.30 36.55 -32.85
C LYS A 4 -9.12 36.84 -31.94
N ASP A 5 -9.16 38.01 -31.31
CA ASP A 5 -8.13 38.43 -30.35
C ASP A 5 -8.01 37.39 -29.23
N ILE A 6 -6.79 37.07 -28.80
CA ILE A 6 -6.54 35.98 -27.83
C ILE A 6 -7.27 36.29 -26.53
N GLU A 7 -7.26 37.56 -26.14
CA GLU A 7 -7.94 38.10 -24.97
C GLU A 7 -9.47 37.89 -25.06
N ASN A 8 -10.07 37.99 -26.25
CA ASN A 8 -11.51 37.71 -26.43
C ASN A 8 -11.82 36.22 -26.23
N LEU A 9 -11.00 35.33 -26.79
CA LEU A 9 -11.14 33.88 -26.59
C LEU A 9 -10.99 33.50 -25.11
N VAL A 10 -10.12 34.19 -24.36
CA VAL A 10 -9.96 33.98 -22.92
C VAL A 10 -11.21 34.39 -22.16
N MET A 11 -11.85 35.49 -22.53
CA MET A 11 -13.09 35.94 -21.90
C MET A 11 -14.25 34.99 -22.21
N GLU A 12 -14.36 34.49 -23.44
CA GLU A 12 -15.36 33.49 -23.83
C GLU A 12 -15.13 32.17 -23.06
N ALA A 13 -13.89 31.68 -23.02
CA ALA A 13 -13.53 30.46 -22.28
C ALA A 13 -13.81 30.59 -20.77
N LYS A 14 -13.56 31.76 -20.18
CA LYS A 14 -13.92 32.05 -18.77
C LYS A 14 -15.41 31.95 -18.48
N ASN A 15 -16.25 32.27 -19.45
CA ASN A 15 -17.71 32.21 -19.32
C ASN A 15 -18.25 30.79 -19.52
N GLY A 16 -17.39 29.79 -19.67
CA GLY A 16 -17.77 28.38 -19.83
C GLY A 16 -17.88 27.93 -21.28
N ASP A 17 -17.35 28.68 -22.26
CA ASP A 17 -17.28 28.22 -23.64
C ASP A 17 -16.09 27.27 -23.87
N ASP A 18 -16.40 25.98 -23.92
CA ASP A 18 -15.43 24.91 -24.17
C ASP A 18 -14.76 25.03 -25.54
N GLU A 19 -15.44 25.59 -26.56
CA GLU A 19 -14.88 25.71 -27.91
C GLU A 19 -13.74 26.74 -27.93
N SER A 20 -13.93 27.86 -27.22
CA SER A 20 -12.89 28.88 -27.04
C SER A 20 -11.71 28.36 -26.22
N LEU A 21 -11.96 27.57 -25.18
CA LEU A 21 -10.90 26.92 -24.42
C LEU A 21 -10.08 25.96 -25.30
N LEU A 22 -10.76 25.15 -26.11
CA LEU A 22 -10.10 24.20 -27.02
C LEU A 22 -9.22 24.91 -28.06
N LYS A 23 -9.68 26.04 -28.60
CA LYS A 23 -8.89 26.90 -29.51
C LYS A 23 -7.60 27.38 -28.83
N LEU A 24 -7.70 27.85 -27.58
CA LEU A 24 -6.52 28.25 -26.79
C LEU A 24 -5.57 27.06 -26.55
N MET A 25 -6.11 25.88 -26.22
CA MET A 25 -5.29 24.67 -26.02
C MET A 25 -4.52 24.29 -27.28
N VAL A 26 -5.14 24.37 -28.46
CA VAL A 26 -4.48 24.11 -29.75
C VAL A 26 -3.41 25.17 -30.03
N GLN A 27 -3.70 26.45 -29.76
CA GLN A 27 -2.76 27.55 -30.00
C GLN A 27 -1.49 27.45 -29.13
N PHE A 28 -1.63 27.13 -27.84
CA PHE A 28 -0.49 27.04 -26.91
C PHE A 28 0.18 25.65 -26.90
N LYS A 29 -0.39 24.66 -27.59
CA LYS A 29 0.17 23.30 -27.70
C LYS A 29 1.66 23.27 -28.05
N PRO A 30 2.17 23.98 -29.08
CA PRO A 30 3.59 23.90 -29.44
C PRO A 30 4.51 24.36 -28.31
N PHE A 31 4.09 25.39 -27.56
CA PHE A 31 4.86 25.91 -26.43
C PHE A 31 4.83 24.96 -25.23
N ILE A 32 3.68 24.34 -24.95
CA ILE A 32 3.55 23.34 -23.88
C ILE A 32 4.47 22.16 -24.15
N PHE A 33 4.45 21.60 -25.36
CA PHE A 33 5.32 20.49 -25.74
C PHE A 33 6.80 20.88 -25.69
N LYS A 34 7.17 22.04 -26.23
CA LYS A 34 8.55 22.55 -26.16
C LYS A 34 9.01 22.71 -24.72
N THR A 35 8.15 23.21 -23.84
CA THR A 35 8.48 23.40 -22.43
C THR A 35 8.57 22.06 -21.71
N ALA A 36 7.61 21.16 -21.88
CA ALA A 36 7.63 19.82 -21.28
C ALA A 36 8.92 19.06 -21.64
N ASN A 37 9.32 19.06 -22.91
CA ASN A 37 10.55 18.41 -23.38
C ASN A 37 11.84 19.03 -22.83
N SER A 38 11.79 20.25 -22.28
CA SER A 38 12.96 20.89 -21.64
C SER A 38 13.17 20.48 -20.18
N PHE A 39 12.22 19.73 -19.60
CA PHE A 39 12.31 19.21 -18.24
C PHE A 39 12.52 17.70 -18.26
N ASN A 40 13.38 17.21 -17.37
CA ASN A 40 13.53 15.80 -17.07
C ASN A 40 13.25 15.59 -15.58
N ILE A 41 12.02 15.18 -15.25
CA ILE A 41 11.57 14.98 -13.88
C ILE A 41 11.42 13.48 -13.67
N LYS A 42 12.13 12.94 -12.67
CA LYS A 42 12.03 11.52 -12.31
C LYS A 42 10.58 11.10 -12.06
N ASP A 43 10.17 9.93 -12.53
CA ASP A 43 8.81 9.38 -12.39
C ASP A 43 7.72 10.16 -13.16
N TYR A 44 8.10 11.06 -14.07
CA TYR A 44 7.19 11.71 -15.01
C TYR A 44 7.63 11.41 -16.42
N ASP A 45 6.69 11.00 -17.27
CA ASP A 45 6.93 10.94 -18.70
C ASP A 45 6.66 12.31 -19.37
N THR A 46 6.95 12.41 -20.66
CA THR A 46 6.74 13.66 -21.40
C THR A 46 5.26 14.04 -21.51
N TYR A 47 4.36 13.06 -21.56
CA TYR A 47 2.93 13.29 -21.65
C TYR A 47 2.35 13.78 -20.32
N ASP A 48 2.82 13.29 -19.18
CA ASP A 48 2.50 13.79 -17.85
C ASP A 48 2.85 15.27 -17.73
N LEU A 49 4.05 15.63 -18.17
CA LEU A 49 4.49 17.03 -18.19
C LEU A 49 3.61 17.86 -19.12
N VAL A 50 3.29 17.36 -20.32
CA VAL A 50 2.36 18.04 -21.24
C VAL A 50 1.00 18.28 -20.58
N GLN A 51 0.45 17.30 -19.86
CA GLN A 51 -0.81 17.46 -19.13
C GLN A 51 -0.73 18.53 -18.04
N ILE A 52 0.37 18.57 -17.28
CA ILE A 52 0.62 19.63 -16.29
C ILE A 52 0.64 21.01 -16.98
N GLY A 53 1.24 21.10 -18.17
CA GLY A 53 1.23 22.33 -18.97
C GLY A 53 -0.18 22.77 -19.37
N TYR A 54 -1.06 21.83 -19.76
CA TYR A 54 -2.46 22.11 -20.07
C TYR A 54 -3.25 22.54 -18.83
N ILE A 55 -3.05 21.89 -17.68
CA ILE A 55 -3.65 22.31 -16.40
C ILE A 55 -3.21 23.73 -16.05
N ALA A 56 -1.94 24.08 -16.27
CA ALA A 56 -1.44 25.44 -16.05
C ALA A 56 -2.11 26.46 -16.97
N LEU A 57 -2.35 26.12 -18.24
CA LEU A 57 -3.10 26.96 -19.19
C LEU A 57 -4.54 27.18 -18.72
N ILE A 58 -5.27 26.12 -18.35
CA ILE A 58 -6.67 26.20 -17.89
C ILE A 58 -6.75 27.10 -16.64
N ASN A 59 -5.86 26.88 -15.67
CA ASN A 59 -5.79 27.71 -14.47
C ASN A 59 -5.42 29.17 -14.77
N ALA A 60 -4.59 29.40 -15.79
CA ALA A 60 -4.22 30.74 -16.22
C ALA A 60 -5.40 31.44 -16.91
N VAL A 61 -6.18 30.73 -17.73
CA VAL A 61 -7.44 31.25 -18.31
C VAL A 61 -8.33 31.74 -17.19
N ASP A 62 -8.64 30.91 -16.20
CA ASP A 62 -9.52 31.26 -15.07
C ASP A 62 -9.01 32.49 -14.26
N LYS A 63 -7.70 32.55 -13.98
CA LYS A 63 -7.12 33.61 -13.13
C LYS A 63 -6.75 34.90 -13.85
N TYR A 64 -6.77 34.92 -15.18
CA TYR A 64 -6.31 36.08 -15.95
C TYR A 64 -7.18 37.32 -15.70
N LYS A 65 -6.55 38.50 -15.61
CA LYS A 65 -7.25 39.79 -15.47
C LYS A 65 -6.90 40.69 -16.64
N ASN A 66 -7.92 41.13 -17.37
CA ASN A 66 -7.77 42.02 -18.52
C ASN A 66 -7.17 43.37 -18.08
N GLY A 67 -6.33 43.97 -18.93
CA GLY A 67 -5.69 45.27 -18.68
C GLY A 67 -4.43 45.25 -17.82
N SER A 68 -3.88 44.09 -17.46
CA SER A 68 -2.58 43.98 -16.80
C SER A 68 -1.43 43.82 -17.81
N ASN A 69 -1.26 42.60 -18.32
CA ASN A 69 -0.28 42.20 -19.34
C ASN A 69 -0.98 41.33 -20.40
N SER A 70 -0.37 41.13 -21.58
CA SER A 70 -0.94 40.22 -22.59
C SER A 70 -1.12 38.80 -22.06
N PHE A 71 -2.21 38.14 -22.44
CA PHE A 71 -2.51 36.78 -21.96
C PHE A 71 -1.39 35.80 -22.32
N SER A 72 -0.82 35.95 -23.52
CA SER A 72 0.31 35.13 -23.99
C SER A 72 1.51 35.20 -23.04
N SER A 73 1.93 36.41 -22.63
CA SER A 73 3.07 36.56 -21.71
C SER A 73 2.79 35.95 -20.34
N TYR A 74 1.57 36.13 -19.86
CA TYR A 74 1.10 35.58 -18.60
C TYR A 74 1.12 34.04 -18.62
N VAL A 75 0.53 33.42 -19.65
CA VAL A 75 0.43 31.96 -19.74
C VAL A 75 1.79 31.30 -19.96
N TYR A 76 2.68 31.91 -20.74
CA TYR A 76 4.05 31.40 -20.91
C TYR A 76 4.79 31.33 -19.57
N THR A 77 4.57 32.32 -18.71
CA THR A 77 5.14 32.37 -17.36
C THR A 77 4.47 31.34 -16.45
N ALA A 78 3.15 31.22 -16.50
CA ALA A 78 2.38 30.26 -15.70
C ALA A 78 2.80 28.82 -15.97
N ILE A 79 2.89 28.43 -17.25
CA ILE A 79 3.30 27.08 -17.67
C ILE A 79 4.73 26.77 -17.17
N LYS A 80 5.69 27.67 -17.40
CA LYS A 80 7.08 27.49 -16.93
C LYS A 80 7.16 27.37 -15.40
N ASN A 81 6.40 28.19 -14.67
CA ASN A 81 6.39 28.17 -13.21
C ASN A 81 5.75 26.91 -12.65
N CYS A 82 4.69 26.42 -13.30
CA CYS A 82 4.06 25.15 -12.93
C CYS A 82 5.06 23.99 -13.06
N MET A 83 5.75 23.87 -14.21
CA MET A 83 6.79 22.86 -14.42
C MET A 83 7.92 22.95 -13.38
N ARG A 84 8.40 24.17 -13.08
CA ARG A 84 9.40 24.39 -12.02
C ARG A 84 8.89 24.01 -10.63
N CYS A 85 7.61 24.21 -10.35
CA CYS A 85 6.99 23.81 -9.08
C CYS A 85 6.94 22.29 -8.97
N THR A 86 6.47 21.60 -10.02
CA THR A 86 6.48 20.14 -10.13
C THR A 86 7.87 19.58 -9.90
N ALA A 87 8.89 20.11 -10.58
CA ALA A 87 10.28 19.69 -10.40
C ALA A 87 10.78 19.88 -8.97
N ARG A 88 10.41 20.99 -8.31
CA ARG A 88 10.77 21.25 -6.91
C ARG A 88 10.10 20.27 -5.95
N ASN A 89 8.81 20.01 -6.14
CA ASN A 89 8.04 19.09 -5.31
C ASN A 89 8.52 17.64 -5.48
N ASN A 90 9.02 17.29 -6.66
CA ASN A 90 9.52 15.95 -6.96
C ASN A 90 10.93 15.68 -6.40
N LYS A 91 11.64 16.69 -5.87
CA LYS A 91 13.00 16.52 -5.32
C LYS A 91 13.08 15.45 -4.22
N LYS A 92 11.99 15.21 -3.48
CA LYS A 92 11.92 14.15 -2.46
C LYS A 92 12.16 12.74 -3.02
N HIS A 93 11.86 12.53 -4.31
CA HIS A 93 12.05 11.25 -4.99
C HIS A 93 13.46 11.09 -5.61
N LYS A 94 14.32 12.13 -5.54
CA LYS A 94 15.64 12.13 -6.20
C LYS A 94 16.52 10.96 -5.77
N ASN A 95 16.51 10.63 -4.48
CA ASN A 95 17.37 9.59 -3.91
C ASN A 95 16.66 8.24 -3.74
N ILE A 96 15.43 8.10 -4.23
CA ILE A 96 14.77 6.80 -4.25
C ILE A 96 15.43 5.97 -5.35
N LEU A 97 15.76 4.72 -5.08
CA LEU A 97 16.25 3.78 -6.08
C LEU A 97 15.17 2.76 -6.37
N SER A 98 15.16 2.25 -7.60
CA SER A 98 14.35 1.07 -7.91
C SER A 98 14.94 -0.11 -7.17
N ILE A 99 14.10 -0.95 -6.57
CA ILE A 99 14.53 -2.22 -5.97
C ILE A 99 15.10 -3.13 -7.06
N ASN A 100 14.56 -3.03 -8.28
CA ASN A 100 15.03 -3.80 -9.42
C ASN A 100 16.20 -3.12 -10.15
N ALA A 101 16.82 -2.10 -9.55
CA ALA A 101 18.02 -1.51 -10.13
C ALA A 101 19.18 -2.51 -9.98
N PRO A 102 19.97 -2.74 -11.04
CA PRO A 102 21.10 -3.67 -10.97
C PRO A 102 22.14 -3.16 -9.98
N ILE A 103 22.79 -4.10 -9.30
CA ILE A 103 23.84 -3.80 -8.32
C ILE A 103 25.20 -4.11 -8.95
N GLY A 104 26.07 -3.10 -9.04
CA GLY A 104 27.43 -3.20 -9.60
C GLY A 104 27.56 -2.64 -11.02
N GLU A 105 28.78 -2.69 -11.57
CA GLU A 105 29.08 -2.28 -12.95
C GLU A 105 29.12 -3.51 -13.86
N TYR A 106 28.23 -3.52 -14.87
CA TYR A 106 28.10 -4.50 -15.95
C TYR A 106 27.68 -5.94 -15.57
N GLU A 107 26.61 -6.43 -16.24
CA GLU A 107 26.17 -7.85 -16.31
C GLU A 107 25.89 -8.60 -14.99
N SER A 108 25.76 -7.91 -13.86
CA SER A 108 25.17 -8.52 -12.67
C SER A 108 23.68 -8.80 -12.92
N LEU A 109 23.26 -10.07 -12.86
CA LEU A 109 21.84 -10.46 -12.85
C LEU A 109 21.14 -10.04 -11.54
N ASN A 110 21.91 -9.61 -10.56
CA ASN A 110 21.49 -9.46 -9.19
C ASN A 110 21.01 -8.02 -8.97
N ASP A 111 19.80 -7.88 -8.45
CA ASP A 111 19.20 -6.60 -8.04
C ASP A 111 19.07 -6.53 -6.51
N PHE A 112 18.48 -5.45 -5.98
CA PHE A 112 18.32 -5.29 -4.52
C PHE A 112 17.40 -6.33 -3.90
N THR A 113 16.67 -7.14 -4.68
CA THR A 113 15.81 -8.19 -4.13
C THR A 113 16.59 -9.33 -3.48
N GLU A 114 17.80 -9.62 -3.96
CA GLU A 114 18.63 -10.70 -3.42
C GLU A 114 19.18 -10.39 -2.02
N PHE A 115 19.21 -9.12 -1.63
CA PHE A 115 19.66 -8.68 -0.31
C PHE A 115 18.57 -8.77 0.76
N PHE A 116 17.33 -9.08 0.38
CA PHE A 116 16.28 -9.26 1.37
C PHE A 116 16.52 -10.55 2.15
N GLU A 117 16.70 -10.42 3.46
CA GLU A 117 16.70 -11.56 4.36
C GLU A 117 15.35 -12.28 4.28
N SER A 118 15.38 -13.60 4.12
CA SER A 118 14.17 -14.40 4.24
C SER A 118 13.68 -14.33 5.68
N ASN A 119 12.46 -13.84 5.90
CA ASN A 119 11.80 -13.89 7.22
C ASN A 119 11.46 -15.33 7.69
N VAL A 120 11.94 -16.36 6.99
CA VAL A 120 11.69 -17.76 7.30
C VAL A 120 12.81 -18.26 8.19
N ASP A 121 12.48 -18.49 9.45
CA ASP A 121 13.35 -19.18 10.38
C ASP A 121 12.96 -20.66 10.39
N LEU A 122 13.68 -21.46 9.60
CA LEU A 122 13.44 -22.90 9.45
C LEU A 122 13.57 -23.64 10.79
N GLU A 123 14.47 -23.19 11.67
CA GLU A 123 14.68 -23.80 12.98
C GLU A 123 13.48 -23.54 13.88
N LEU A 124 13.04 -22.28 13.99
CA LEU A 124 11.85 -21.94 14.76
C LEU A 124 10.59 -22.61 14.20
N ASP A 125 10.44 -22.70 12.88
CA ASP A 125 9.29 -23.35 12.28
C ASP A 125 9.30 -24.86 12.51
N PHE A 126 10.47 -25.50 12.48
CA PHE A 126 10.61 -26.90 12.89
C PHE A 126 10.22 -27.10 14.36
N ILE A 127 10.73 -26.27 15.27
CA ILE A 127 10.40 -26.31 16.70
C ILE A 127 8.89 -26.10 16.92
N LYS A 128 8.26 -25.15 16.22
CA LYS A 128 6.80 -24.94 16.29
C LYS A 128 6.03 -26.17 15.85
N LYS A 129 6.45 -26.80 14.74
CA LYS A 129 5.80 -27.99 14.18
C LYS A 129 5.91 -29.17 15.14
N GLU A 130 7.08 -29.39 15.72
CA GLU A 130 7.30 -30.45 16.71
C GLU A 130 6.43 -30.23 17.96
N LYS A 131 6.42 -29.01 18.50
CA LYS A 131 5.54 -28.64 19.62
C LYS A 131 4.06 -28.86 19.29
N ALA A 132 3.62 -28.52 18.08
CA ALA A 132 2.26 -28.74 17.64
C ALA A 132 1.90 -30.23 17.58
N LEU A 133 2.80 -31.09 17.09
CA LEU A 133 2.61 -32.54 17.07
C LEU A 133 2.54 -33.12 18.49
N LYS A 134 3.40 -32.67 19.40
CA LYS A 134 3.37 -33.04 20.83
C LYS A 134 2.00 -32.70 21.43
N VAL A 135 1.54 -31.46 21.26
CA VAL A 135 0.21 -31.02 21.74
C VAL A 135 -0.91 -31.83 21.10
N GLN A 136 -0.85 -32.11 19.79
CA GLN A 136 -1.85 -32.91 19.10
C GLN A 136 -1.95 -34.33 19.66
N SER A 137 -0.82 -34.95 20.00
CA SER A 137 -0.77 -36.28 20.63
C SER A 137 -1.38 -36.32 22.03
N ILE A 138 -1.34 -35.20 22.75
CA ILE A 138 -1.97 -35.04 24.07
C ILE A 138 -3.47 -34.82 23.88
N ILE A 139 -3.86 -33.92 22.97
CA ILE A 139 -5.28 -33.62 22.67
C ILE A 139 -6.04 -34.87 22.22
N SER A 140 -5.43 -35.75 21.42
CA SER A 140 -6.06 -36.98 20.95
C SER A 140 -6.38 -37.99 22.07
N LYS A 141 -5.72 -37.87 23.24
CA LYS A 141 -5.97 -38.71 24.43
C LYS A 141 -7.07 -38.17 25.34
N LEU A 142 -7.60 -36.97 25.09
CA LEU A 142 -8.68 -36.40 25.91
C LEU A 142 -10.01 -37.16 25.71
N ASP A 143 -10.88 -37.08 26.72
CA ASP A 143 -12.26 -37.56 26.61
C ASP A 143 -12.95 -36.90 25.39
N PRO A 144 -13.73 -37.63 24.57
CA PRO A 144 -14.37 -37.05 23.39
C PRO A 144 -15.20 -35.81 23.67
N ARG A 145 -15.79 -35.71 24.88
CA ARG A 145 -16.56 -34.54 25.32
C ARG A 145 -15.68 -33.33 25.63
N ASP A 146 -14.46 -33.56 26.13
CA ASP A 146 -13.47 -32.50 26.36
C ASP A 146 -12.90 -31.98 25.05
N LEU A 147 -12.60 -32.90 24.12
CA LEU A 147 -12.14 -32.57 22.77
C LEU A 147 -13.18 -31.75 22.01
N GLU A 148 -14.47 -32.14 22.07
CA GLU A 148 -15.57 -31.39 21.46
C GLU A 148 -15.62 -29.95 22.00
N MET A 149 -15.45 -29.77 23.31
CA MET A 149 -15.45 -28.43 23.93
C MET A 149 -14.28 -27.58 23.43
N ILE A 150 -13.07 -28.13 23.37
CA ILE A 150 -11.89 -27.41 22.86
C ILE A 150 -12.11 -27.04 21.39
N PHE A 151 -12.59 -27.98 20.57
CA PHE A 151 -12.81 -27.76 19.15
C PHE A 151 -13.82 -26.64 18.91
N LEU A 152 -14.98 -26.68 19.55
CA LEU A 152 -16.02 -25.67 19.36
C LEU A 152 -15.55 -24.28 19.82
N VAL A 153 -14.82 -24.18 20.92
CA VAL A 153 -14.40 -22.88 21.44
C VAL A 153 -13.20 -22.31 20.70
N TYR A 154 -12.15 -23.11 20.50
CA TYR A 154 -10.87 -22.61 19.99
C TYR A 154 -10.71 -22.73 18.47
N TYR A 155 -11.39 -23.68 17.82
CA TYR A 155 -11.34 -23.83 16.36
C TYR A 155 -12.57 -23.24 15.66
N ALA A 156 -13.77 -23.46 16.20
CA ALA A 156 -15.01 -22.92 15.62
C ALA A 156 -15.41 -21.53 16.15
N GLY A 157 -14.70 -21.00 17.15
CA GLY A 157 -14.85 -19.63 17.64
C GLY A 157 -16.07 -19.37 18.54
N PHE A 158 -16.72 -20.41 19.07
CA PHE A 158 -17.83 -20.24 20.03
C PHE A 158 -17.33 -19.71 21.36
N SER A 159 -18.11 -18.84 22.00
CA SER A 159 -17.86 -18.44 23.39
C SER A 159 -18.20 -19.58 24.36
N PHE A 160 -17.57 -19.58 25.53
CA PHE A 160 -17.92 -20.53 26.60
C PHE A 160 -19.38 -20.40 27.06
N LYS A 161 -19.99 -19.22 26.90
CA LYS A 161 -21.42 -18.99 27.19
C LYS A 161 -22.32 -19.67 26.16
N GLU A 162 -22.00 -19.54 24.87
CA GLU A 162 -22.75 -20.20 23.79
C GLU A 162 -22.61 -21.72 23.85
N TYR A 163 -21.41 -22.23 24.17
CA TYR A 163 -21.20 -23.65 24.40
C TYR A 163 -22.05 -24.17 25.57
N ALA A 164 -22.09 -23.44 26.69
CA ALA A 164 -22.90 -23.78 27.84
C ALA A 164 -24.40 -23.84 27.49
N LEU A 165 -24.90 -22.84 26.76
CA LEU A 165 -26.28 -22.79 26.29
C LEU A 165 -26.60 -23.96 25.35
N LYS A 166 -25.73 -24.25 24.38
CA LYS A 166 -25.91 -25.35 23.41
C LYS A 166 -25.96 -26.73 24.07
N LYS A 167 -25.22 -26.91 25.17
CA LYS A 167 -25.16 -28.19 25.90
C LYS A 167 -26.11 -28.24 27.11
N GLY A 168 -26.85 -27.16 27.41
CA GLY A 168 -27.72 -27.07 28.58
C GLY A 168 -26.96 -27.15 29.92
N LEU A 169 -25.70 -26.69 29.94
CA LEU A 169 -24.83 -26.74 31.12
C LEU A 169 -24.75 -25.37 31.81
N ASN A 170 -24.45 -25.36 33.10
CA ASN A 170 -24.13 -24.12 33.79
C ASN A 170 -22.76 -23.61 33.34
N TYR A 171 -22.64 -22.32 33.05
CA TYR A 171 -21.39 -21.65 32.70
C TYR A 171 -20.23 -22.01 33.65
N PHE A 172 -20.48 -22.05 34.96
CA PHE A 172 -19.44 -22.41 35.95
C PHE A 172 -18.92 -23.85 35.79
N GLN A 173 -19.77 -24.79 35.36
CA GLN A 173 -19.35 -26.17 35.08
C GLN A 173 -18.43 -26.22 33.86
N VAL A 174 -18.74 -25.46 32.82
CA VAL A 174 -17.90 -25.33 31.62
C VAL A 174 -16.53 -24.73 31.95
N ILE A 175 -16.48 -23.70 32.79
CA ILE A 175 -15.20 -23.11 33.22
C ILE A 175 -14.38 -24.06 34.10
N ARG A 176 -15.01 -24.77 35.04
CA ARG A 176 -14.33 -25.81 35.84
C ARG A 176 -13.74 -26.90 34.95
N ARG A 177 -14.52 -27.36 33.97
CA ARG A 177 -14.10 -28.36 32.98
C ARG A 177 -12.93 -27.85 32.15
N LYS A 178 -13.00 -26.63 31.62
CA LYS A 178 -11.87 -25.96 30.92
C LYS A 178 -10.62 -25.97 31.79
N ASN A 179 -10.70 -25.56 33.05
CA ASN A 179 -9.53 -25.49 33.92
C ASN A 179 -8.94 -26.88 34.20
N ALA A 180 -9.77 -27.92 34.34
CA ALA A 180 -9.31 -29.30 34.49
C ALA A 180 -8.56 -29.80 33.25
N ILE A 181 -9.10 -29.55 32.06
CA ILE A 181 -8.48 -29.87 30.77
C ILE A 181 -7.11 -29.18 30.63
N PHE A 182 -7.05 -27.87 30.88
CA PHE A 182 -5.80 -27.12 30.79
C PHE A 182 -4.76 -27.59 31.80
N LYS A 183 -5.19 -27.97 33.01
CA LYS A 183 -4.31 -28.56 34.02
C LYS A 183 -3.76 -29.92 33.55
N TYR A 184 -4.61 -30.76 32.95
CA TYR A 184 -4.19 -32.03 32.37
C TYR A 184 -3.16 -31.83 31.25
N ILE A 185 -3.47 -30.99 30.26
CA ILE A 185 -2.56 -30.68 29.14
C ILE A 185 -1.22 -30.14 29.67
N LYS A 186 -1.25 -29.21 30.63
CA LYS A 186 -0.02 -28.65 31.22
C LYS A 186 0.82 -29.74 31.89
N ASN A 187 0.20 -30.64 32.66
CA ASN A 187 0.91 -31.72 33.34
C ASN A 187 1.51 -32.72 32.34
N GLU A 188 0.79 -33.07 31.27
CA GLU A 188 1.29 -33.97 30.23
C GLU A 188 2.45 -33.36 29.43
N ILE A 189 2.40 -32.04 29.15
CA ILE A 189 3.52 -31.32 28.53
C ILE A 189 4.76 -31.37 29.44
N ILE A 190 4.61 -31.08 30.73
CA ILE A 190 5.74 -31.10 31.69
C ILE A 190 6.36 -32.49 31.79
N LYS A 191 5.54 -33.55 31.93
CA LYS A 191 6.03 -34.93 31.94
C LYS A 191 6.80 -35.26 30.67
N SER A 192 6.26 -34.91 29.49
CA SER A 192 6.94 -35.19 28.22
C SER A 192 8.30 -34.49 28.09
N SER A 193 8.48 -33.33 28.73
CA SER A 193 9.75 -32.60 28.78
C SER A 193 10.76 -33.20 29.76
N GLU A 194 10.30 -33.83 30.84
CA GLU A 194 11.18 -34.49 31.83
C GLU A 194 11.74 -35.83 31.31
N TYR A 195 10.97 -36.57 30.49
CA TYR A 195 11.44 -37.80 29.87
C TYR A 195 12.50 -37.57 28.77
N GLU A 196 12.50 -36.43 28.08
CA GLU A 196 13.53 -36.07 27.10
C GLU A 196 14.90 -35.83 27.77
N ILE A 197 14.91 -35.20 28.96
CA ILE A 197 16.16 -34.93 29.72
C ILE A 197 16.79 -36.23 30.26
N ILE A 198 15.98 -37.21 30.64
CA ILE A 198 16.45 -38.50 31.18
C ILE A 198 16.93 -39.44 30.06
N ALA A 199 16.41 -39.31 28.84
CA ALA A 199 16.80 -40.14 27.69
C ALA A 199 18.11 -39.69 27.02
N GLU A 200 18.56 -38.46 27.28
CA GLU A 200 19.84 -37.91 26.79
C GLU A 200 21.00 -38.06 27.81
N CYS A 201 20.75 -38.61 29.00
CA CYS A 201 21.76 -38.95 30.02
C CYS A 201 22.13 -40.45 29.98
#